data_AF-A0A4P6F8Z0-F1
#
_entry.id   AF-A0A4P6F8Z0-F1
#
_cell.length_a   1.000
_cell.length_b   1.000
_cell.length_c   1.000
_cell.angle_alpha   90.00
_cell.angle_beta   90.00
_cell.angle_gamma   90.00
#
_symmetry.space_group_name_H-M   'P 1'
#
loop_
_entity.id
_entity.type
_entity.pdbx_description
1 polymer ?
#
loop_
_entity_poly.entity_id
_entity_poly.type
_entity_poly.pdbx_seq_one_letter_code
_entity_poly.pdbx_strand_id
1 'polypeptide(L)'
;MRRFDDATLFDRDRLIEALRLLIAELRESGERGGIRIIGGAALSLRYFDRGVTVDIDAHFIGTHETIERASARVADAQQWTPDWLNNAAVGFIPEYGATRIAWQTIFNDGDIIIEVAPADALLAMKLRANRPGRGLLRR
;
A
#
# COMPACT_ATOMS: atom_id res chain seq x y z
N MET A 1 14.59 9.39 -20.69
CA MET A 1 13.24 9.13 -21.25
C MET A 1 12.78 7.78 -20.70
N ARG A 2 11.99 7.76 -19.61
CA ARG A 2 11.42 6.51 -19.08
C ARG A 2 10.25 6.13 -20.00
N ARG A 3 10.26 4.92 -20.57
CA ARG A 3 9.09 4.38 -21.28
C ARG A 3 7.96 4.23 -20.25
N PHE A 4 6.80 4.81 -20.53
CA PHE A 4 5.60 4.75 -19.70
C PHE A 4 4.65 3.62 -20.15
N ASP A 5 5.14 2.65 -20.91
CA ASP A 5 4.28 1.79 -21.76
C ASP A 5 4.07 0.36 -21.23
N ASP A 6 4.24 0.10 -19.93
CA ASP A 6 3.79 -1.16 -19.31
C ASP A 6 3.55 -0.95 -17.79
N ALA A 7 2.70 0.03 -17.46
CA ALA A 7 2.32 0.23 -16.06
C ALA A 7 1.58 -1.01 -15.56
N THR A 8 2.10 -1.65 -14.50
CA THR A 8 1.40 -2.73 -13.82
C THR A 8 0.04 -2.20 -13.35
N LEU A 9 -1.06 -2.79 -13.83
CA LEU A 9 -2.40 -2.40 -13.43
C LEU A 9 -2.96 -3.44 -12.46
N PHE A 10 -3.43 -2.95 -11.32
CA PHE A 10 -4.02 -3.76 -10.26
C PHE A 10 -5.52 -3.47 -10.17
N ASP A 11 -6.33 -4.40 -10.70
CA ASP A 11 -7.73 -4.54 -10.29
C ASP A 11 -7.81 -5.30 -8.95
N ARG A 12 -9.03 -5.51 -8.44
CA ARG A 12 -9.24 -6.15 -7.15
C ARG A 12 -8.66 -7.56 -7.07
N ASP A 13 -8.78 -8.35 -8.13
CA ASP A 13 -8.31 -9.73 -8.14
C ASP A 13 -6.79 -9.78 -8.21
N ARG A 14 -6.18 -8.91 -9.02
CA ARG A 14 -4.73 -8.71 -9.08
C ARG A 14 -4.15 -8.21 -7.76
N LEU A 15 -4.87 -7.33 -7.04
CA LEU A 15 -4.49 -6.93 -5.68
C LEU A 15 -4.45 -8.13 -4.75
N ILE A 16 -5.49 -8.98 -4.76
CA ILE A 16 -5.55 -10.17 -3.90
C ILE A 16 -4.41 -11.15 -4.25
N GLU A 17 -4.14 -11.33 -5.55
CA GLU A 17 -3.00 -12.14 -6.02
C GLU A 17 -1.67 -11.58 -5.53
N ALA A 18 -1.43 -10.29 -5.69
CA ALA A 18 -0.21 -9.62 -5.25
C ALA A 18 0.03 -9.77 -3.73
N LEU A 19 -1.04 -9.66 -2.92
CA LEU A 19 -0.95 -9.90 -1.48
C LEU A 19 -0.62 -11.36 -1.15
N ARG A 20 -1.19 -12.33 -1.88
CA ARG A 20 -0.85 -13.75 -1.69
C ARG A 20 0.60 -14.05 -2.05
N LEU A 21 1.11 -13.46 -3.13
CA LEU A 21 2.50 -13.60 -3.55
C LEU A 21 3.45 -13.01 -2.50
N LEU A 22 3.14 -11.83 -1.97
CA LEU A 22 3.92 -11.22 -0.89
C LEU A 22 3.93 -12.09 0.38
N ILE A 23 2.78 -12.65 0.77
CA ILE A 23 2.70 -13.56 1.93
C ILE A 23 3.55 -14.81 1.68
N ALA A 24 3.46 -15.41 0.49
CA ALA A 24 4.23 -16.61 0.15
C ALA A 24 5.73 -16.33 0.23
N GLU A 25 6.20 -15.24 -0.38
CA GLU A 25 7.61 -14.84 -0.37
C GLU A 25 8.14 -14.56 1.06
N LEU A 26 7.37 -13.86 1.90
CA LEU A 26 7.75 -13.63 3.30
C LEU A 26 7.84 -14.93 4.10
N ARG A 27 6.91 -15.86 3.89
CA ARG A 27 6.93 -17.19 4.54
C ARG A 27 8.13 -18.01 4.10
N GLU A 28 8.39 -18.08 2.81
CA GLU A 28 9.49 -18.86 2.23
C GLU A 28 10.85 -18.31 2.69
N SER A 29 10.96 -17.00 2.87
CA SER A 29 12.15 -16.35 3.42
C SER A 29 12.27 -16.48 4.95
N GLY A 30 11.26 -17.02 5.65
CA GLY A 30 11.23 -17.10 7.13
C GLY A 30 11.15 -15.73 7.82
N GLU A 31 10.68 -14.72 7.09
CA GLU A 31 10.67 -13.33 7.49
C GLU A 31 9.35 -12.96 8.17
N ARG A 32 9.41 -12.06 9.16
CA ARG A 32 8.26 -11.57 9.92
C ARG A 32 7.95 -10.13 9.57
N GLY A 33 6.67 -9.78 9.61
CA GLY A 33 6.22 -8.39 9.39
C GLY A 33 4.94 -8.31 8.57
N GLY A 34 4.85 -7.32 7.70
CA GLY A 34 3.76 -7.22 6.74
C GLY A 34 3.44 -5.79 6.40
N ILE A 35 2.19 -5.50 6.08
CA ILE A 35 1.81 -4.20 5.53
C ILE A 35 0.46 -3.70 6.01
N ARG A 36 0.35 -2.37 6.06
CA ARG A 36 -0.88 -1.60 6.26
C ARG A 36 -1.20 -0.86 4.97
N ILE A 37 -2.18 -1.38 4.25
CA ILE A 37 -2.59 -0.88 2.94
C ILE A 37 -3.40 0.41 3.13
N ILE A 38 -3.04 1.43 2.36
CA ILE A 38 -3.66 2.75 2.36
C ILE A 38 -4.02 3.16 0.91
N GLY A 39 -4.46 4.39 0.72
CA GLY A 39 -4.62 4.95 -0.63
C GLY A 39 -5.69 4.28 -1.49
N GLY A 40 -5.40 4.16 -2.80
CA GLY A 40 -6.32 3.60 -3.79
C GLY A 40 -6.57 2.10 -3.60
N ALA A 41 -5.51 1.33 -3.34
CA ALA A 41 -5.59 -0.11 -3.13
C ALA A 41 -6.49 -0.48 -1.94
N ALA A 42 -6.40 0.28 -0.83
CA ALA A 42 -7.29 0.09 0.32
C ALA A 42 -8.77 0.28 -0.02
N LEU A 43 -9.09 1.29 -0.86
CA LEU A 43 -10.46 1.54 -1.31
C LEU A 43 -10.97 0.38 -2.18
N SER A 44 -10.16 -0.10 -3.13
CA SER A 44 -10.52 -1.20 -4.02
C SER A 44 -10.71 -2.54 -3.29
N LEU A 45 -9.95 -2.79 -2.22
CA LEU A 45 -10.07 -4.04 -1.45
C LEU A 45 -11.31 -4.09 -0.56
N ARG A 46 -11.74 -2.95 0.01
CA ARG A 46 -12.74 -2.92 1.10
C ARG A 46 -14.03 -2.18 0.82
N TYR A 47 -14.04 -1.13 0.02
CA TYR A 47 -15.15 -0.17 0.00
C TYR A 47 -15.83 -0.02 -1.36
N PHE A 48 -15.08 -0.10 -2.46
CA PHE A 48 -15.62 0.09 -3.80
C PHE A 48 -14.97 -0.83 -4.80
N ASP A 49 -15.72 -1.28 -5.79
CA ASP A 49 -15.14 -1.75 -7.05
C ASP A 49 -14.75 -0.51 -7.87
N ARG A 50 -13.55 0.00 -7.59
CA ARG A 50 -12.94 1.12 -8.30
C ARG A 50 -12.05 0.53 -9.40
N GLY A 51 -11.96 1.24 -10.53
CA GLY A 51 -11.01 0.89 -11.60
C GLY A 51 -9.57 0.71 -11.11
N VAL A 52 -8.73 0.17 -12.00
CA VAL A 52 -7.33 -0.21 -11.74
C VAL A 52 -6.49 0.87 -11.04
N THR A 53 -5.59 0.44 -10.14
CA THR A 53 -4.50 1.26 -9.57
C THR A 53 -3.15 0.84 -10.14
N VAL A 54 -2.18 1.73 -10.19
CA VAL A 54 -0.83 1.43 -10.73
C VAL A 54 0.08 0.77 -9.69
N ASP A 55 -0.25 0.94 -8.41
CA ASP A 55 0.54 0.52 -7.27
C ASP A 55 -0.32 0.25 -6.02
N ILE A 56 0.31 -0.39 -5.05
CA ILE A 56 -0.18 -0.61 -3.70
C ILE A 56 0.60 0.31 -2.76
N ASP A 57 -0.07 1.39 -2.34
CA ASP A 57 0.41 2.23 -1.24
C ASP A 57 0.30 1.47 0.09
N ALA A 58 1.41 1.35 0.81
CA ALA A 58 1.44 0.65 2.08
C ALA A 58 2.43 1.21 3.10
N HIS A 59 2.06 1.15 4.37
CA HIS A 59 3.00 1.29 5.49
C HIS A 59 3.54 -0.08 5.88
N PHE A 60 4.87 -0.25 5.89
CA PHE A 60 5.49 -1.54 6.20
C PHE A 60 5.55 -1.76 7.71
N ILE A 61 5.25 -2.99 8.14
CA ILE A 61 5.30 -3.46 9.52
C ILE A 61 6.53 -4.38 9.65
N GLY A 62 7.36 -4.12 10.66
CA GLY A 62 8.61 -4.86 10.88
C GLY A 62 9.80 -4.17 10.22
N THR A 63 10.80 -4.95 9.80
CA THR A 63 12.01 -4.44 9.16
C THR A 63 11.70 -3.99 7.74
N HIS A 64 12.03 -2.73 7.41
CA HIS A 64 11.73 -2.16 6.09
C HIS A 64 12.37 -2.96 4.95
N GLU A 65 13.67 -3.27 5.08
CA GLU A 65 14.46 -4.02 4.09
C GLU A 65 13.88 -5.41 3.80
N THR A 66 13.33 -6.07 4.81
CA THR A 66 12.67 -7.38 4.66
C THR A 66 11.50 -7.30 3.68
N ILE A 67 10.63 -6.29 3.85
CA ILE A 67 9.46 -6.11 2.98
C ILE A 67 9.88 -5.65 1.58
N GLU A 68 10.86 -4.76 1.47
CA GLU A 68 11.40 -4.32 0.17
C GLU A 68 12.01 -5.48 -0.63
N ARG A 69 12.80 -6.33 0.03
CA ARG A 69 13.41 -7.50 -0.61
C ARG A 69 12.36 -8.52 -1.08
N ALA A 70 11.35 -8.80 -0.25
CA ALA A 70 10.24 -9.66 -0.64
C ALA A 70 9.46 -9.06 -1.82
N SER A 71 9.17 -7.76 -1.76
CA SER A 71 8.50 -7.03 -2.84
C SER A 71 9.27 -7.09 -4.16
N ALA A 72 10.59 -6.90 -4.12
CA ALA A 72 11.46 -6.97 -5.29
C ALA A 72 11.45 -8.37 -5.92
N ARG A 73 11.51 -9.43 -5.10
CA ARG A 73 11.43 -10.81 -5.61
C ARG A 73 10.10 -11.12 -6.28
N VAL A 74 8.99 -10.64 -5.71
CA VAL A 74 7.66 -10.75 -6.34
C VAL A 74 7.62 -9.96 -7.66
N ALA A 75 8.16 -8.73 -7.67
CA ALA A 75 8.21 -7.90 -8.87
C ALA A 75 8.97 -8.59 -10.00
N ASP A 76 10.17 -9.11 -9.70
CA ASP A 76 11.01 -9.82 -10.66
C ASP A 76 10.31 -11.08 -11.20
N ALA A 77 9.70 -11.88 -10.31
CA ALA A 77 8.99 -13.11 -10.69
C ALA A 77 7.76 -12.85 -11.56
N GLN A 78 7.06 -11.73 -11.34
CA GLN A 78 5.85 -11.35 -12.07
C GLN A 78 6.10 -10.38 -13.24
N GLN A 79 7.36 -9.95 -13.44
CA GLN A 79 7.74 -8.90 -14.38
C GLN A 79 6.98 -7.58 -14.14
N TRP A 80 6.70 -7.25 -12.88
CA TRP A 80 6.05 -6.00 -12.49
C TRP A 80 7.07 -4.88 -12.30
N THR A 81 6.57 -3.65 -12.28
CA THR A 81 7.39 -2.50 -11.92
C THR A 81 7.87 -2.60 -10.46
N PRO A 82 9.13 -2.22 -10.12
CA PRO A 82 9.66 -2.37 -8.76
C PRO A 82 8.89 -1.57 -7.69
N ASP A 83 8.13 -0.56 -8.09
CA ASP A 83 7.33 0.32 -7.24
C ASP A 83 5.87 -0.15 -7.07
N TRP A 84 5.53 -1.36 -7.52
CA TRP A 84 4.19 -1.95 -7.38
C TRP A 84 3.70 -1.99 -5.92
N LEU A 85 4.61 -2.10 -4.95
CA LEU A 85 4.37 -1.93 -3.53
C LEU A 85 5.31 -0.83 -3.03
N ASN A 86 4.76 0.30 -2.59
CA ASN A 86 5.58 1.42 -2.14
C ASN A 86 5.01 2.09 -0.88
N ASN A 87 5.86 2.86 -0.21
CA ASN A 87 5.55 3.54 1.05
C ASN A 87 5.46 5.07 0.92
N ALA A 88 5.36 5.60 -0.30
CA ALA A 88 5.40 7.04 -0.56
C ALA A 88 4.23 7.77 0.12
N ALA A 89 3.07 7.10 0.26
CA ALA A 89 1.89 7.67 0.88
C ALA A 89 1.87 7.64 2.42
N VAL A 90 2.88 7.06 3.09
CA VAL A 90 2.90 6.93 4.56
C VAL A 90 2.81 8.27 5.27
N GLY A 91 3.43 9.32 4.72
CA GLY A 91 3.39 10.68 5.30
C GLY A 91 2.00 11.32 5.32
N PHE A 92 1.02 10.75 4.61
CA PHE A 92 -0.36 11.23 4.60
C PHE A 92 -1.24 10.57 5.67
N ILE A 93 -0.80 9.46 6.28
CA ILE A 93 -1.54 8.76 7.33
C ILE A 93 -1.86 9.77 8.45
N PRO A 94 -3.13 9.87 8.90
CA PRO A 94 -3.52 10.86 9.90
C PRO A 94 -3.06 10.44 11.30
N GLU A 95 -2.69 11.42 12.10
CA GLU A 95 -2.54 11.27 13.54
C GLU A 95 -3.81 11.78 14.22
N TYR A 96 -4.60 10.91 14.85
CA TYR A 96 -5.82 11.29 15.56
C TYR A 96 -5.53 11.70 17.02
N GLY A 97 -4.45 12.45 17.24
CA GLY A 97 -3.97 12.82 18.57
C GLY A 97 -3.74 11.59 19.44
N ALA A 98 -4.48 11.47 20.56
CA ALA A 98 -4.40 10.31 21.46
C ALA A 98 -5.09 9.05 20.93
N THR A 99 -5.95 9.17 19.91
CA THR A 99 -6.67 8.03 19.33
C THR A 99 -5.80 7.36 18.28
N ARG A 100 -5.72 6.03 18.31
CA ARG A 100 -5.02 5.26 17.27
C ARG A 100 -5.97 4.92 16.13
N ILE A 101 -5.45 4.88 14.91
CA ILE A 101 -6.18 4.32 13.77
C ILE A 101 -6.53 2.86 14.09
N ALA A 102 -7.82 2.53 13.98
CA ALA A 102 -8.31 1.17 14.09
C ALA A 102 -8.12 0.44 12.75
N TRP A 103 -6.92 -0.08 12.53
CA TRP A 103 -6.59 -0.87 11.35
C TRP A 103 -7.46 -2.12 11.25
N GLN A 104 -7.88 -2.47 10.04
CA GLN A 104 -8.72 -3.64 9.78
C GLN A 104 -7.86 -4.79 9.25
N THR A 105 -7.65 -5.82 10.06
CA THR A 105 -6.93 -7.01 9.64
C THR A 105 -7.67 -7.74 8.51
N ILE A 106 -6.93 -8.12 7.46
CA ILE A 106 -7.41 -8.97 6.36
C ILE A 106 -6.68 -10.31 6.30
N PHE A 107 -5.49 -10.36 6.89
CA PHE A 107 -4.71 -11.58 7.03
C PHE A 107 -3.83 -11.44 8.28
N ASN A 108 -3.74 -12.52 9.06
CA ASN A 108 -2.84 -12.63 10.20
C ASN A 108 -2.61 -14.11 10.49
N ASP A 109 -1.36 -14.57 10.47
CA ASP A 109 -0.97 -15.93 10.86
C ASP A 109 -0.02 -15.97 12.08
N GLY A 110 0.19 -14.83 12.74
CA GLY A 110 1.08 -14.67 13.88
C GLY A 110 2.47 -14.14 13.53
N ASP A 111 2.98 -14.46 12.34
CA ASP A 111 4.29 -13.98 11.84
C ASP A 111 4.12 -12.88 10.78
N ILE A 112 3.07 -12.97 9.98
CA ILE A 112 2.74 -12.03 8.90
C ILE A 112 1.37 -11.41 9.15
N ILE A 113 1.29 -10.09 9.03
CA ILE A 113 0.05 -9.32 9.19
C ILE A 113 -0.20 -8.39 7.99
N ILE A 114 -1.43 -8.44 7.47
CA ILE A 114 -1.90 -7.48 6.47
C ILE A 114 -3.16 -6.81 6.99
N GLU A 115 -3.12 -5.49 7.01
CA GLU A 115 -4.22 -4.65 7.47
C GLU A 115 -4.59 -3.62 6.40
N VAL A 116 -5.81 -3.12 6.46
CA VAL A 116 -6.31 -2.07 5.58
C VAL A 116 -6.76 -0.88 6.42
N ALA A 117 -6.49 0.34 5.96
CA ALA A 117 -6.95 1.54 6.61
C ALA A 117 -8.50 1.60 6.65
N PRO A 118 -9.08 2.07 7.77
CA PRO A 118 -10.52 2.34 7.85
C PRO A 118 -10.92 3.53 6.96
N ALA A 119 -12.20 3.61 6.59
CA ALA A 119 -12.72 4.59 5.64
C ALA A 119 -12.47 6.05 6.06
N ASP A 120 -12.56 6.35 7.35
CA ASP A 120 -12.31 7.66 7.94
C ASP A 120 -10.85 8.10 7.74
N ALA A 121 -9.89 7.17 7.93
CA ALA A 121 -8.48 7.43 7.69
C ALA A 121 -8.19 7.69 6.21
N LEU A 122 -8.80 6.89 5.33
CA LEU A 122 -8.68 7.08 3.88
C LEU A 122 -9.27 8.43 3.44
N LEU A 123 -10.41 8.84 4.00
CA LEU A 123 -11.01 10.15 3.74
C LEU A 123 -10.09 11.29 4.20
N ALA A 124 -9.55 11.21 5.42
CA ALA A 124 -8.61 12.20 5.95
C ALA A 124 -7.35 12.33 5.08
N MET A 125 -6.79 11.20 4.62
CA MET A 125 -5.66 11.18 3.69
C MET A 125 -5.99 11.90 2.38
N LYS A 126 -7.16 11.63 1.77
CA LYS A 126 -7.59 12.31 0.54
C LYS A 126 -7.74 13.81 0.76
N LEU A 127 -8.34 14.25 1.87
CA LEU A 127 -8.47 15.67 2.18
C LEU A 127 -7.11 16.35 2.36
N ARG A 128 -6.13 15.66 2.98
CA ARG A 128 -4.77 16.18 3.16
C ARG A 128 -4.00 16.28 1.85
N ALA A 129 -4.12 15.28 0.97
CA ALA A 129 -3.48 15.26 -0.35
C ALA A 129 -4.06 16.31 -1.31
N ASN A 130 -5.35 16.64 -1.18
CA ASN A 130 -6.04 17.64 -2.00
C ASN A 130 -5.89 19.09 -1.48
N ARG A 131 -5.02 19.35 -0.50
CA ARG A 131 -4.77 20.73 -0.05
C ARG A 131 -4.08 21.51 -1.17
N PRO A 132 -4.69 22.59 -1.72
CA PRO A 132 -3.99 23.45 -2.66
C PRO A 132 -2.71 23.99 -2.01
N GLY A 133 -1.57 23.68 -2.62
CA GLY A 133 -0.28 24.22 -2.20
C GLY A 133 -0.31 25.74 -2.22
N ARG A 134 0.23 26.34 -1.15
CA ARG A 134 0.65 27.75 -1.06
C ARG A 134 1.25 28.22 -2.39
N GLY A 135 0.47 28.95 -3.17
CA GLY A 135 0.84 29.46 -4.49
C GLY A 135 0.16 30.78 -4.86
N LEU A 136 -0.29 31.56 -3.86
CA LEU A 136 -0.91 32.87 -4.06
C LEU A 136 -0.36 33.91 -3.06
N LEU A 137 0.97 34.08 -3.02
CA LEU A 137 1.59 35.33 -2.58
C LEU A 137 2.91 35.50 -3.34
N ARG A 138 2.82 35.92 -4.60
CA ARG A 138 3.80 36.83 -5.20
C ARG A 138 3.02 38.06 -5.64
N ARG A 139 3.06 39.11 -4.83
CA ARG A 139 2.91 40.48 -5.27
C ARG A 139 4.30 41.09 -5.33
#